data_AF-A0A6I5C2L1-F1
#
_entry.id   AF-A0A6I5C2L1-F1
#
_cell.length_a   1.000
_cell.length_b   1.000
_cell.length_c   1.000
_cell.angle_alpha   90.00
_cell.angle_beta   90.00
_cell.angle_gamma   90.00
#
_symmetry.space_group_name_H-M   'P 1'
#
loop_
_entity.id
_entity.type
_entity.pdbx_description
1 polymer ?
#
loop_
_entity_poly.entity_id
_entity_poly.type
_entity_poly.pdbx_seq_one_letter_code
_entity_poly.pdbx_strand_id
1 'polypeptide(L)'
;MAAPLQLTRMHRVLIGVVVAGAVIIAGIGFAGSYAAVRELAIKKGFGDFSYVFPIGIDAGICVLLALDLLLTWIRIPFPLLRQTAWVLTAATIAFNGAAAWPDPLGVGMHAVIPVLFVVAVEAARHAVGRIADITADKHMEGVRLTRWLLSPLPTFLLWRRMKLWELRSYEQVIKLEQERLVYQARLRSRFGRAWRRKAPVESLMPLRLARYGVPLAETAPAGLAAAGIEPALL
;
A
#
# COMPACT_ATOMS: atom_id res chain seq x y z
N MET A 1 13.58 4.23 -0.74
CA MET A 1 13.42 3.02 0.08
C MET A 1 12.81 3.46 1.39
N ALA A 2 11.48 3.48 1.52
CA ALA A 2 10.86 3.56 2.84
C ALA A 2 11.45 2.46 3.73
N ALA A 3 11.95 2.84 4.90
CA ALA A 3 12.51 1.87 5.85
C ALA A 3 11.42 0.84 6.20
N PRO A 4 11.75 -0.47 6.27
CA PRO A 4 10.77 -1.46 6.70
C PRO A 4 10.23 -1.04 8.07
N LEU A 5 8.90 -1.10 8.25
CA LEU A 5 8.24 -0.83 9.52
C LEU A 5 8.97 -1.61 10.63
N GLN A 6 9.71 -0.90 11.48
CA GLN A 6 10.46 -1.53 12.56
C GLN A 6 9.47 -1.97 13.65
N LEU A 7 9.04 -3.24 13.56
CA LEU A 7 8.21 -3.87 14.57
C LEU A 7 9.03 -4.03 15.85
N THR A 8 8.69 -3.24 16.87
CA THR A 8 9.18 -3.38 18.24
C THR A 8 8.85 -4.78 18.77
N ARG A 9 9.57 -5.24 19.82
CA ARG A 9 9.25 -6.52 20.47
C ARG A 9 7.79 -6.57 20.94
N MET A 10 7.27 -5.47 21.46
CA MET A 10 5.87 -5.36 21.89
C MET A 10 4.89 -5.55 20.72
N HIS A 11 5.16 -4.95 19.55
CA HIS A 11 4.31 -5.17 18.37
C HIS A 11 4.30 -6.64 17.93
N ARG A 12 5.45 -7.33 17.95
CA ARG A 12 5.51 -8.75 17.56
C ARG A 12 4.77 -9.65 18.55
N VAL A 13 4.91 -9.40 19.84
CA VAL A 13 4.17 -10.12 20.88
C VAL A 13 2.67 -9.88 20.72
N LEU A 14 2.24 -8.63 20.51
CA LEU A 14 0.84 -8.31 20.30
C LEU A 14 0.26 -8.99 19.05
N ILE A 15 1.00 -8.97 17.93
CA ILE A 15 0.62 -9.70 16.71
C ILE A 15 0.47 -11.20 17.03
N GLY A 16 1.44 -11.79 17.74
CA GLY A 16 1.37 -13.20 18.14
C GLY A 16 0.14 -13.53 18.98
N VAL A 17 -0.17 -12.71 19.98
CA VAL A 17 -1.37 -12.85 20.84
C VAL A 17 -2.65 -12.73 20.02
N VAL A 18 -2.73 -11.72 19.14
CA VAL A 18 -3.91 -11.50 18.28
C VAL A 18 -4.11 -12.67 17.32
N VAL A 19 -3.04 -13.15 16.67
CA VAL A 19 -3.10 -14.30 15.75
C VAL A 19 -3.51 -15.57 16.50
N ALA A 20 -2.91 -15.85 17.66
CA ALA A 20 -3.27 -17.00 18.48
C ALA A 20 -4.74 -16.94 18.93
N GLY A 21 -5.19 -15.77 19.42
CA GLY A 21 -6.58 -15.53 19.78
C GLY A 21 -7.53 -15.72 18.61
N ALA A 22 -7.18 -15.20 17.42
CA ALA A 22 -7.97 -15.37 16.21
C ALA A 22 -8.08 -16.84 15.79
N VAL A 23 -7.00 -17.62 15.88
CA VAL A 23 -7.01 -19.07 15.57
C VAL A 23 -7.90 -19.83 16.56
N ILE A 24 -7.83 -19.52 17.86
CA ILE A 24 -8.68 -20.17 18.87
C ILE A 24 -10.16 -19.84 18.63
N ILE A 25 -10.48 -18.56 18.40
CA ILE A 25 -11.85 -18.12 18.10
C ILE A 25 -12.36 -18.78 16.83
N ALA A 26 -11.53 -18.86 15.78
CA ALA A 26 -11.89 -19.53 14.54
C ALA A 26 -12.14 -21.03 14.75
N GLY A 27 -11.31 -21.72 15.56
CA GLY A 27 -11.49 -23.14 15.86
C GLY A 27 -12.78 -23.44 16.64
N ILE A 28 -13.05 -22.66 17.70
CA ILE A 28 -14.28 -22.77 18.48
C ILE A 28 -15.49 -22.46 17.60
N GLY A 29 -15.40 -21.38 16.82
CA GLY A 29 -16.48 -20.94 15.95
C GLY A 29 -16.79 -21.92 14.84
N PHE A 30 -15.76 -22.53 14.24
CA PHE A 30 -15.90 -23.58 13.25
C PHE A 30 -16.59 -24.81 13.83
N ALA A 31 -16.17 -25.27 15.01
CA ALA A 31 -16.78 -26.43 15.66
C ALA A 31 -18.27 -26.19 15.99
N GLY A 32 -18.60 -25.01 16.53
CA GLY A 32 -19.98 -24.62 16.83
C GLY A 32 -20.84 -24.48 15.58
N SER A 33 -20.31 -23.81 14.54
CA SER A 33 -20.98 -23.63 13.24
C SER A 33 -21.21 -24.96 12.53
N TYR A 34 -20.21 -25.83 12.54
CA TYR A 34 -20.30 -27.17 11.96
C TYR A 34 -21.46 -27.96 12.56
N ALA A 35 -21.56 -28.02 13.88
CA ALA A 35 -22.62 -28.74 14.57
C ALA A 35 -24.01 -28.18 14.22
N ALA A 36 -24.16 -26.85 14.28
CA ALA A 36 -25.43 -26.16 14.00
C ALA A 36 -25.90 -26.36 12.55
N VAL A 37 -25.01 -26.12 11.57
CA VAL A 37 -25.34 -26.23 10.15
C VAL A 37 -25.53 -27.69 9.74
N ARG A 38 -24.76 -28.64 10.32
CA ARG A 38 -24.97 -30.07 10.11
C ARG A 38 -26.35 -30.50 10.59
N GLU A 39 -26.75 -30.12 11.81
CA GLU A 39 -28.05 -30.48 12.36
C GLU A 39 -29.19 -29.90 11.51
N LEU A 40 -29.04 -28.66 11.04
CA LEU A 40 -29.97 -28.05 10.10
C LEU A 40 -30.05 -28.84 8.78
N ALA A 41 -28.91 -29.25 8.22
CA ALA A 41 -28.86 -30.03 6.98
C ALA A 41 -29.54 -31.41 7.14
N ILE A 42 -29.34 -32.08 8.29
CA ILE A 42 -30.05 -33.32 8.64
C ILE A 42 -31.57 -33.07 8.66
N LYS A 43 -32.03 -32.02 9.36
CA LYS A 43 -33.45 -31.64 9.41
C LYS A 43 -34.04 -31.32 8.03
N LYS A 44 -33.22 -30.83 7.10
CA LYS A 44 -33.61 -30.52 5.72
C LYS A 44 -33.51 -31.69 4.76
N GLY A 45 -33.19 -32.90 5.24
CA GLY A 45 -33.17 -34.11 4.42
C GLY A 45 -31.94 -34.26 3.53
N PHE A 46 -30.81 -33.64 3.88
CA PHE A 46 -29.57 -33.73 3.09
C PHE A 46 -28.89 -35.11 3.22
N GLY A 47 -29.37 -36.01 4.08
CA GLY A 47 -28.79 -37.34 4.27
C GLY A 47 -27.31 -37.28 4.64
N ASP A 48 -26.50 -38.15 4.04
CA ASP A 48 -25.05 -38.20 4.28
C ASP A 48 -24.32 -36.93 3.83
N PHE A 49 -24.90 -36.14 2.93
CA PHE A 49 -24.32 -34.88 2.48
C PHE A 49 -24.29 -33.83 3.61
N SER A 50 -25.07 -34.00 4.68
CA SER A 50 -25.07 -33.13 5.87
C SER A 50 -23.70 -33.05 6.58
N TYR A 51 -22.86 -34.09 6.46
CA TYR A 51 -21.53 -34.11 7.07
C TYR A 51 -20.52 -33.25 6.31
N VAL A 52 -20.67 -33.14 4.99
CA VAL A 52 -19.72 -32.43 4.11
C VAL A 52 -20.23 -31.04 3.72
N PHE A 53 -21.53 -30.78 3.82
CA PHE A 53 -22.12 -29.49 3.44
C PHE A 53 -21.53 -28.29 4.20
N PRO A 54 -21.43 -28.29 5.55
CA PRO A 54 -20.81 -27.18 6.28
C PRO A 54 -19.33 -27.01 5.89
N ILE A 55 -18.61 -28.12 5.71
CA ILE A 55 -17.19 -28.13 5.33
C ILE A 55 -17.00 -27.51 3.94
N GLY A 56 -17.88 -27.84 2.99
CA GLY A 56 -17.82 -27.30 1.63
C GLY A 56 -18.01 -25.79 1.59
N ILE A 57 -18.94 -25.25 2.40
CA ILE A 57 -19.17 -23.81 2.51
C ILE A 57 -17.94 -23.12 3.09
N ASP A 58 -17.45 -23.58 4.23
CA ASP A 58 -16.31 -22.94 4.91
C ASP A 58 -15.01 -23.08 4.11
N ALA A 59 -14.77 -24.24 3.48
CA ALA A 59 -13.65 -24.41 2.56
C ALA A 59 -13.75 -23.46 1.36
N GLY A 60 -14.95 -23.28 0.80
CA GLY A 60 -15.21 -22.31 -0.27
C GLY A 60 -14.89 -20.88 0.16
N ILE A 61 -15.34 -20.46 1.35
CA ILE A 61 -15.03 -19.13 1.91
C ILE A 61 -13.52 -18.98 2.11
N CYS A 62 -12.86 -19.95 2.74
CA CYS A 62 -11.41 -19.94 2.96
C CYS A 62 -10.62 -19.82 1.65
N VAL A 63 -10.98 -20.58 0.62
CA VAL A 63 -10.31 -20.53 -0.70
C VAL A 63 -10.53 -19.17 -1.37
N LEU A 64 -11.76 -18.64 -1.37
CA LEU A 64 -12.06 -17.35 -1.99
C LEU A 64 -11.34 -16.19 -1.27
N LEU A 65 -11.30 -16.20 0.06
CA LEU A 65 -10.62 -15.17 0.85
C LEU A 65 -9.10 -15.29 0.72
N ALA A 66 -8.55 -16.51 0.68
CA ALA A 66 -7.12 -16.72 0.42
C ALA A 66 -6.73 -16.26 -0.98
N LEU A 67 -7.56 -16.53 -1.99
CA LEU A 67 -7.34 -16.06 -3.35
C LEU A 67 -7.47 -14.54 -3.43
N ASP A 68 -8.47 -13.93 -2.79
CA ASP A 68 -8.60 -12.47 -2.71
C ASP A 68 -7.37 -11.82 -2.05
N LEU A 69 -6.86 -12.42 -0.96
CA LEU A 69 -5.64 -11.98 -0.29
C LEU A 69 -4.42 -12.10 -1.21
N LEU A 70 -4.28 -13.23 -1.90
CA LEU A 70 -3.22 -13.47 -2.87
C LEU A 70 -3.27 -12.46 -4.01
N LEU A 71 -4.44 -12.26 -4.61
CA LEU A 71 -4.65 -11.31 -5.71
C LEU A 71 -4.40 -9.87 -5.26
N THR A 72 -4.78 -9.53 -4.03
CA THR A 72 -4.43 -8.24 -3.40
C THR A 72 -2.93 -8.10 -3.25
N TRP A 73 -2.23 -9.15 -2.82
CA TRP A 73 -0.77 -9.16 -2.69
C TRP A 73 -0.06 -8.96 -4.03
N ILE A 74 -0.50 -9.64 -5.09
CA ILE A 74 0.07 -9.50 -6.45
C ILE A 74 -0.54 -8.35 -7.26
N ARG A 75 -1.43 -7.56 -6.65
CA ARG A 75 -2.10 -6.36 -7.20
C ARG A 75 -2.93 -6.57 -8.46
N ILE A 76 -3.64 -7.67 -8.51
CA ILE A 76 -4.64 -7.91 -9.55
C ILE A 76 -6.02 -7.68 -8.89
N PRO A 77 -6.68 -6.53 -9.15
CA PRO A 77 -7.98 -6.27 -8.54
C PRO A 77 -9.03 -7.19 -9.18
N PHE A 78 -9.58 -8.13 -8.39
CA PHE A 78 -10.65 -9.01 -8.84
C PHE A 78 -11.83 -9.01 -7.85
N PRO A 79 -12.73 -8.02 -7.96
CA PRO A 79 -13.77 -7.77 -6.95
C PRO A 79 -14.85 -8.85 -6.88
N LEU A 80 -14.95 -9.73 -7.88
CA LEU A 80 -15.91 -10.83 -7.90
C LEU A 80 -15.66 -11.81 -6.76
N LEU A 81 -14.41 -12.16 -6.45
CA LEU A 81 -14.09 -13.07 -5.33
C LEU A 81 -14.61 -12.53 -4.01
N ARG A 82 -14.45 -11.23 -3.79
CA ARG A 82 -14.94 -10.53 -2.59
C ARG A 82 -16.45 -10.61 -2.50
N GLN A 83 -17.16 -10.29 -3.58
CA GLN A 83 -18.62 -10.31 -3.59
C GLN A 83 -19.14 -11.73 -3.33
N THR A 84 -18.54 -12.74 -3.96
CA THR A 84 -18.91 -14.15 -3.74
C THR A 84 -18.61 -14.59 -2.31
N ALA A 85 -17.45 -14.22 -1.75
CA ALA A 85 -17.12 -14.51 -0.36
C ALA A 85 -18.14 -13.88 0.61
N TRP A 86 -18.51 -12.61 0.41
CA TRP A 86 -19.54 -11.95 1.21
C TRP A 86 -20.91 -12.62 1.13
N VAL A 87 -21.31 -13.08 -0.05
CA VAL A 87 -22.56 -13.83 -0.23
C VAL A 87 -22.52 -15.15 0.54
N LEU A 88 -21.43 -15.92 0.43
CA LEU A 88 -21.28 -17.19 1.16
C LEU A 88 -21.22 -16.98 2.67
N THR A 89 -20.55 -15.93 3.12
CA THR A 89 -20.55 -15.52 4.52
C THR A 89 -21.95 -15.18 5.02
N ALA A 90 -22.71 -14.38 4.27
CA ALA A 90 -24.08 -14.03 4.64
C ALA A 90 -24.97 -15.27 4.72
N ALA A 91 -24.81 -16.21 3.78
CA ALA A 91 -25.49 -17.51 3.82
C ALA A 91 -25.08 -18.31 5.07
N THR A 92 -23.81 -18.32 5.43
CA THR A 92 -23.30 -19.03 6.63
C THR A 92 -23.90 -18.47 7.92
N ILE A 93 -23.97 -17.13 8.04
CA ILE A 93 -24.63 -16.47 9.18
C ILE A 93 -26.11 -16.86 9.23
N ALA A 94 -26.79 -16.87 8.08
CA ALA A 94 -28.19 -17.26 7.99
C ALA A 94 -28.42 -18.73 8.37
N PHE A 95 -27.57 -19.66 7.92
CA PHE A 95 -27.67 -21.08 8.27
C PHE A 95 -27.44 -21.32 9.76
N ASN A 96 -26.46 -20.64 10.35
CA ASN A 96 -26.21 -20.70 11.79
C ASN A 96 -27.41 -20.18 12.59
N GLY A 97 -27.93 -19.00 12.24
CA GLY A 97 -29.12 -18.45 12.89
C GLY A 97 -30.34 -19.37 12.71
N ALA A 98 -30.55 -19.91 11.52
CA ALA A 98 -31.66 -20.80 11.21
C ALA A 98 -31.66 -22.11 12.00
N ALA A 99 -30.49 -22.56 12.50
CA ALA A 99 -30.40 -23.76 13.32
C ALA A 99 -31.18 -23.63 14.65
N ALA A 100 -31.34 -22.41 15.16
CA ALA A 100 -32.05 -22.10 16.40
C ALA A 100 -33.41 -21.41 16.18
N TRP A 101 -33.88 -21.29 14.93
CA TRP A 101 -35.19 -20.71 14.64
C TRP A 101 -36.33 -21.59 15.20
N PRO A 102 -37.38 -21.02 15.84
CA PRO A 102 -37.75 -19.60 15.90
C PRO A 102 -37.29 -18.82 17.14
N ASP A 103 -36.41 -19.35 17.99
CA ASP A 103 -35.93 -18.64 19.19
C ASP A 103 -35.03 -17.44 18.82
N PRO A 104 -35.45 -16.17 19.03
CA PRO A 104 -34.68 -15.00 18.62
C PRO A 104 -33.32 -14.90 19.33
N LEU A 105 -33.24 -15.36 20.59
CA LEU A 105 -31.99 -15.34 21.34
C LEU A 105 -31.01 -16.37 20.79
N GLY A 106 -31.46 -17.61 20.59
CA GLY A 106 -30.67 -18.68 19.97
C GLY A 106 -30.20 -18.32 18.56
N VAL A 107 -31.06 -17.73 17.73
CA VAL A 107 -30.70 -17.23 16.39
C VAL A 107 -29.54 -16.23 16.48
N GLY A 108 -29.62 -15.28 17.42
CA GLY A 108 -28.55 -14.31 17.67
C GLY A 108 -27.26 -14.98 18.14
N MET A 109 -27.34 -15.89 19.12
CA MET A 109 -26.18 -16.59 19.68
C MET A 109 -25.41 -17.40 18.63
N HIS A 110 -26.11 -18.12 17.75
CA HIS A 110 -25.47 -18.87 16.68
C HIS A 110 -24.94 -17.96 15.55
N ALA A 111 -25.57 -16.82 15.28
CA ALA A 111 -25.11 -15.87 14.26
C ALA A 111 -23.86 -15.08 14.68
N VAL A 112 -23.65 -14.83 15.97
CA VAL A 112 -22.49 -14.06 16.47
C VAL A 112 -21.15 -14.74 16.13
N ILE A 113 -21.11 -16.06 16.19
CA ILE A 113 -19.90 -16.87 15.94
C ILE A 113 -19.31 -16.59 14.54
N PRO A 114 -20.04 -16.77 13.42
CA PRO A 114 -19.52 -16.46 12.09
C PRO A 114 -19.27 -14.96 11.88
N VAL A 115 -20.01 -14.07 12.54
CA VAL A 115 -19.74 -12.61 12.46
C VAL A 115 -18.34 -12.28 13.01
N LEU A 116 -17.95 -12.87 14.14
CA LEU A 116 -16.61 -12.68 14.71
C LEU A 116 -15.51 -13.14 13.74
N PHE A 117 -15.72 -14.26 13.05
CA PHE A 117 -14.79 -14.76 12.03
C PHE A 117 -14.61 -13.73 10.89
N VAL A 118 -15.70 -13.17 10.38
CA VAL A 118 -15.67 -12.18 9.29
C VAL A 118 -14.90 -10.93 9.68
N VAL A 119 -15.15 -10.42 10.89
CA VAL A 119 -14.44 -9.24 11.40
C VAL A 119 -12.94 -9.51 11.51
N ALA A 120 -12.55 -10.69 12.02
CA ALA A 120 -11.15 -11.08 12.12
C ALA A 120 -10.47 -11.19 10.76
N VAL A 121 -11.11 -11.83 9.77
CA VAL A 121 -10.54 -11.98 8.43
C VAL A 121 -10.47 -10.65 7.68
N GLU A 122 -11.49 -9.79 7.77
CA GLU A 122 -11.46 -8.48 7.13
C GLU A 122 -10.39 -7.57 7.76
N ALA A 123 -10.19 -7.65 9.08
CA ALA A 123 -9.11 -6.95 9.75
C ALA A 123 -7.72 -7.43 9.27
N ALA A 124 -7.53 -8.75 9.17
CA ALA A 124 -6.29 -9.33 8.65
C ALA A 124 -6.02 -8.90 7.20
N ARG A 125 -7.05 -8.96 6.34
CA ARG A 125 -6.98 -8.51 4.96
C ARG A 125 -6.65 -7.03 4.86
N HIS A 126 -7.32 -6.18 5.64
CA HIS A 126 -7.05 -4.74 5.65
C HIS A 126 -5.60 -4.46 6.05
N ALA A 127 -5.07 -5.17 7.05
CA ALA A 127 -3.68 -5.05 7.44
C ALA A 127 -2.72 -5.48 6.32
N VAL A 128 -2.97 -6.62 5.66
CA VAL A 128 -2.14 -7.09 4.53
C VAL A 128 -2.20 -6.15 3.34
N GLY A 129 -3.38 -5.67 2.96
CA GLY A 129 -3.55 -4.68 1.89
C GLY A 129 -2.75 -3.40 2.17
N ARG A 130 -2.80 -2.90 3.40
CA ARG A 130 -2.00 -1.74 3.83
C ARG A 130 -0.50 -2.03 3.79
N ILE A 131 -0.05 -3.21 4.22
CA ILE A 131 1.37 -3.59 4.16
C ILE A 131 1.83 -3.73 2.71
N ALA A 132 1.01 -4.29 1.83
CA ALA A 132 1.29 -4.40 0.40
C ALA A 132 1.39 -3.02 -0.26
N ASP A 133 0.52 -2.08 0.12
CA ASP A 133 0.55 -0.67 -0.32
C ASP A 133 1.71 0.15 0.26
N ILE A 134 2.18 -0.17 1.46
CA ILE A 134 3.34 0.50 2.08
C ILE A 134 4.64 -0.02 1.47
N THR A 135 4.77 -1.35 1.35
CA THR A 135 5.91 -2.02 0.71
C THR A 135 6.00 -1.65 -0.77
N ALA A 136 4.87 -1.26 -1.36
CA ALA A 136 4.78 -0.80 -2.72
C ALA A 136 5.62 0.42 -3.06
N ASP A 137 5.84 1.33 -2.09
CA ASP A 137 6.45 2.67 -2.20
C ASP A 137 6.61 3.22 -3.64
N LYS A 138 5.48 3.22 -4.38
CA LYS A 138 5.27 3.86 -5.68
C LYS A 138 4.39 5.10 -5.52
N HIS A 139 4.40 5.71 -4.32
CA HIS A 139 3.81 7.02 -4.16
C HIS A 139 4.74 8.03 -4.85
N MET A 140 4.30 8.57 -5.99
CA MET A 140 4.81 9.88 -6.39
C MET A 140 4.36 10.84 -5.29
N GLU A 141 5.28 11.32 -4.47
CA GLU A 141 4.96 12.38 -3.51
C GLU A 141 4.36 13.55 -4.29
N GLY A 142 3.05 13.76 -4.13
CA GLY A 142 2.36 14.86 -4.76
C GLY A 142 2.96 16.17 -4.27
N VAL A 143 3.13 17.13 -5.17
CA VAL A 143 3.61 18.45 -4.79
C VAL A 143 2.63 19.04 -3.77
N ARG A 144 3.13 19.42 -2.59
CA ARG A 144 2.32 19.97 -1.47
C ARG A 144 1.30 21.01 -1.95
N LEU A 145 0.04 20.85 -1.55
CA LEU A 145 -1.07 21.78 -1.87
C LEU A 145 -0.78 23.23 -1.45
N THR A 146 -0.09 23.43 -0.32
CA THR A 146 0.33 24.77 0.14
C THR A 146 1.24 25.47 -0.86
N ARG A 147 2.07 24.72 -1.60
CA ARG A 147 2.98 25.28 -2.60
C ARG A 147 2.26 25.68 -3.88
N TRP A 148 1.19 24.94 -4.24
CA TRP A 148 0.29 25.35 -5.33
C TRP A 148 -0.36 26.70 -5.04
N LEU A 149 -0.72 26.97 -3.78
CA LEU A 149 -1.29 28.25 -3.38
C LEU A 149 -0.24 29.38 -3.37
N LEU A 150 0.94 29.13 -2.80
CA LEU A 150 1.98 30.17 -2.62
C LEU A 150 2.82 30.43 -3.87
N SER A 151 2.93 29.48 -4.80
CA SER A 151 3.80 29.58 -5.98
C SER A 151 3.34 28.67 -7.14
N PRO A 152 2.18 28.94 -7.76
CA PRO A 152 1.55 28.03 -8.73
C PRO A 152 2.43 27.76 -9.96
N LEU A 153 3.07 28.79 -10.53
CA LEU A 153 3.89 28.66 -11.75
C LEU A 153 5.16 27.80 -11.53
N PRO A 154 6.02 28.06 -10.53
CA PRO A 154 7.16 27.18 -10.22
C PRO A 154 6.74 25.74 -9.91
N THR A 155 5.62 25.59 -9.21
CA THR A 155 5.06 24.29 -8.79
C THR A 155 4.63 23.46 -10.00
N PHE A 156 3.96 24.08 -10.98
CA PHE A 156 3.59 23.41 -12.23
C PHE A 156 4.81 22.94 -13.03
N LEU A 157 5.86 23.77 -13.15
CA LEU A 157 7.09 23.39 -13.84
C LEU A 157 7.80 22.22 -13.15
N LEU A 158 7.81 22.21 -11.82
CA LEU A 158 8.33 21.11 -11.00
C LEU A 158 7.53 19.81 -11.21
N TRP A 159 6.21 19.90 -11.11
CA TRP A 159 5.31 18.77 -11.32
C TRP A 159 5.46 18.18 -12.73
N ARG A 160 5.52 19.04 -13.75
CA ARG A 160 5.73 18.61 -15.14
C ARG A 160 7.05 17.86 -15.31
N ARG A 161 8.13 18.32 -14.68
CA ARG A 161 9.43 17.61 -14.70
C ARG A 161 9.39 16.28 -13.94
N MET A 162 8.74 16.24 -12.77
CA MET A 162 8.53 15.00 -12.02
C MET A 162 7.81 13.95 -12.87
N LYS A 163 6.80 14.37 -13.64
CA LYS A 163 6.06 13.48 -14.55
C LYS A 163 6.87 13.07 -15.78
N LEU A 164 7.64 13.97 -16.38
CA LEU A 164 8.43 13.69 -17.59
C LEU A 164 9.68 12.84 -17.32
N TRP A 165 10.27 12.93 -16.12
CA TRP A 165 11.52 12.24 -15.79
C TRP A 165 11.30 11.06 -14.84
N GLU A 166 10.04 10.68 -14.60
CA GLU A 166 9.64 9.67 -13.62
C GLU A 166 10.29 9.84 -12.23
N LEU A 167 10.67 11.07 -11.85
CA LEU A 167 11.28 11.34 -10.56
C LEU A 167 10.22 11.17 -9.47
N ARG A 168 10.42 10.15 -8.64
CA ARG A 168 9.38 9.62 -7.73
C ARG A 168 9.35 10.33 -6.38
N SER A 169 10.44 10.99 -5.98
CA SER A 169 10.54 11.72 -4.70
C SER A 169 10.54 13.23 -4.92
N TYR A 170 9.70 13.93 -4.15
CA TYR A 170 9.60 15.39 -4.17
C TYR A 170 10.88 16.06 -3.63
N GLU A 171 11.47 15.50 -2.57
CA GLU A 171 12.73 15.98 -2.00
C GLU A 171 13.89 15.88 -2.99
N GLN A 172 13.96 14.78 -3.75
CA GLN A 172 14.98 14.64 -4.80
C GLN A 172 14.89 15.77 -5.82
N VAL A 173 13.67 16.15 -6.23
CA VAL A 173 13.51 17.22 -7.24
C VAL A 173 13.81 18.59 -6.64
N ILE A 174 13.49 18.84 -5.36
CA ILE A 174 13.92 20.05 -4.68
C ILE A 174 15.45 20.13 -4.62
N LYS A 175 16.12 19.04 -4.25
CA LYS A 175 17.58 18.99 -4.15
C LYS A 175 18.23 19.29 -5.50
N LEU A 176 17.72 18.67 -6.58
CA LEU A 176 18.19 18.94 -7.95
C LEU A 176 17.99 20.42 -8.35
N GLU A 177 16.85 21.03 -8.00
CA GLU A 177 16.64 22.45 -8.32
C GLU A 177 17.50 23.38 -7.43
N GLN A 178 17.73 23.04 -6.17
CA GLN A 178 18.67 23.75 -5.30
C GLN A 178 20.11 23.69 -5.84
N GLU A 179 20.59 22.51 -6.21
CA GLU A 179 21.91 22.32 -6.84
C GLU A 179 22.05 23.16 -8.12
N ARG A 180 20.98 23.22 -8.93
CA ARG A 180 20.93 24.04 -10.15
C ARG A 180 21.02 25.54 -9.86
N LEU A 181 20.36 26.02 -8.82
CA LEU A 181 20.43 27.43 -8.42
C LEU A 181 21.81 27.79 -7.87
N VAL A 182 22.40 26.92 -7.04
CA VAL A 182 23.76 27.08 -6.50
C VAL A 182 24.78 27.11 -7.63
N TYR A 183 24.68 26.21 -8.61
CA TYR A 183 25.57 26.17 -9.77
C TYR A 183 25.48 27.45 -10.62
N GLN A 184 24.27 27.95 -10.88
CA GLN A 184 24.06 29.22 -11.57
C GLN A 184 24.63 30.42 -10.79
N ALA A 185 24.47 30.42 -9.46
CA ALA A 185 25.02 31.47 -8.60
C ALA A 185 26.55 31.49 -8.66
N ARG A 186 27.21 30.31 -8.66
CA ARG A 186 28.67 30.19 -8.80
C ARG A 186 29.16 30.73 -10.16
N LEU A 187 28.51 30.35 -11.26
CA LEU A 187 28.84 30.90 -12.59
C LEU A 187 28.60 32.41 -12.68
N ARG A 188 27.52 32.93 -12.08
CA ARG A 188 27.23 34.36 -12.05
C ARG A 188 28.23 35.14 -11.19
N SER A 189 28.73 34.56 -10.11
CA SER A 189 29.79 35.15 -9.28
C SER A 189 31.09 35.28 -10.09
N ARG A 190 31.47 34.22 -10.83
CA ARG A 190 32.72 34.18 -11.62
C ARG A 190 32.68 35.06 -12.88
N PHE A 191 31.58 35.01 -13.64
CA PHE A 191 31.50 35.64 -14.97
C PHE A 191 30.58 36.88 -15.01
N GLY A 192 30.03 37.29 -13.86
CA GLY A 192 29.19 38.48 -13.72
C GLY A 192 27.82 38.36 -14.39
N ARG A 193 27.19 39.51 -14.71
CA ARG A 193 25.83 39.57 -15.29
C ARG A 193 25.72 38.87 -16.65
N ALA A 194 26.79 38.85 -17.44
CA ALA A 194 26.82 38.23 -18.77
C ALA A 194 27.34 36.77 -18.75
N TRP A 195 27.25 36.07 -17.61
CA TRP A 195 27.82 34.73 -17.43
C TRP A 195 27.41 33.72 -18.50
N ARG A 196 26.18 33.80 -19.03
CA ARG A 196 25.72 32.89 -20.08
C ARG A 196 26.46 33.04 -21.42
N ARG A 197 27.07 34.19 -21.68
CA ARG A 197 27.88 34.46 -22.88
C ARG A 197 29.38 34.30 -22.64
N LYS A 198 29.83 34.51 -21.39
CA LYS A 198 31.25 34.50 -21.01
C LYS A 198 31.75 33.13 -20.49
N ALA A 199 30.86 32.28 -20.00
CA ALA A 199 31.24 30.99 -19.44
C ALA A 199 31.60 29.98 -20.55
N PRO A 200 32.65 29.15 -20.38
CA PRO A 200 33.02 28.08 -21.30
C PRO A 200 31.88 27.11 -21.58
N VAL A 201 31.84 26.52 -22.78
CA VAL A 201 30.77 25.61 -23.21
C VAL A 201 30.68 24.39 -22.28
N GLU A 202 31.82 23.90 -21.83
CA GLU A 202 32.00 22.78 -20.91
C GLU A 202 31.35 23.08 -19.55
N SER A 203 31.39 24.34 -19.09
CA SER A 203 30.74 24.78 -17.85
C SER A 203 29.23 24.97 -17.98
N LEU A 204 28.70 25.11 -19.20
CA LEU A 204 27.26 25.22 -19.49
C LEU A 204 26.62 23.85 -19.75
N MET A 205 27.40 22.83 -20.11
CA MET A 205 26.94 21.47 -20.39
C MET A 205 26.17 20.83 -19.21
N PRO A 206 26.64 20.90 -17.95
CA PRO A 206 25.90 20.37 -16.81
C PRO A 206 24.50 20.98 -16.66
N LEU A 207 24.35 22.28 -16.90
CA LEU A 207 23.04 22.96 -16.87
C LEU A 207 22.12 22.55 -18.03
N ARG A 208 22.68 22.12 -19.17
CA ARG A 208 21.91 21.58 -20.29
C ARG A 208 21.49 20.14 -20.03
N LEU A 209 22.40 19.30 -19.53
CA LEU A 209 22.12 17.91 -19.16
C LEU A 209 21.12 17.81 -18.01
N ALA A 210 21.16 18.75 -17.06
CA ALA A 210 20.14 18.88 -16.01
C ALA A 210 18.72 19.15 -16.54
N ARG A 211 18.56 19.63 -17.78
CA ARG A 211 17.23 19.76 -18.44
C ARG A 211 16.72 18.43 -19.01
N TYR A 212 17.55 17.40 -19.01
CA TYR A 212 17.20 16.05 -19.47
C TYR A 212 17.22 15.04 -18.32
N GLY A 213 17.28 15.50 -17.06
CA GLY A 213 17.20 14.65 -15.88
C GLY A 213 18.54 14.09 -15.38
N VAL A 214 19.67 14.49 -15.97
CA VAL A 214 21.01 14.09 -15.47
C VAL A 214 21.33 14.88 -14.18
N PRO A 215 21.66 14.22 -13.06
CA PRO A 215 22.01 14.90 -11.82
C PRO A 215 23.19 15.87 -11.99
N LEU A 216 23.06 17.06 -11.43
CA LEU A 216 24.17 18.02 -11.39
C LEU A 216 25.28 17.54 -10.47
N ALA A 217 25.00 16.75 -9.44
CA ALA A 217 26.02 16.14 -8.59
C ALA A 217 27.11 15.39 -9.37
N GLU A 218 26.76 14.71 -10.47
CA GLU A 218 27.70 13.93 -11.28
C GLU A 218 28.46 14.78 -12.32
N THR A 219 27.83 15.86 -12.81
CA THR A 219 28.35 16.64 -13.95
C THR A 219 28.88 18.02 -13.56
N ALA A 220 28.48 18.56 -12.40
CA ALA A 220 28.91 19.86 -11.89
C ALA A 220 30.41 19.95 -11.57
N PRO A 221 31.10 18.92 -11.04
CA PRO A 221 32.53 19.01 -10.76
C PRO A 221 33.35 19.29 -12.03
N ALA A 222 33.05 18.56 -13.12
CA ALA A 222 33.69 18.74 -14.42
C ALA A 222 33.41 20.12 -15.03
N GLY A 223 32.17 20.62 -14.92
CA GLY A 223 31.80 21.94 -15.43
C GLY A 223 32.35 23.12 -14.60
N LEU A 224 32.48 22.97 -13.28
CA LEU A 224 33.12 23.97 -12.42
C LEU A 224 34.62 24.02 -12.65
N ALA A 225 35.27 22.86 -12.79
CA ALA A 225 36.69 22.77 -13.14
C ALA A 225 36.97 23.47 -14.48
N ALA A 226 36.13 23.26 -15.50
CA ALA A 226 36.26 23.94 -16.79
C ALA A 226 36.04 25.47 -16.69
N ALA A 227 35.31 25.95 -15.69
CA ALA A 227 35.16 27.37 -15.39
C ALA A 227 36.31 27.96 -14.54
N GLY A 228 37.31 27.15 -14.18
CA GLY A 228 38.39 27.54 -13.28
C GLY A 228 37.90 27.87 -11.87
N ILE A 229 36.81 27.23 -11.43
CA ILE A 229 36.26 27.31 -10.08
C ILE A 229 36.63 26.00 -9.39
N GLU A 230 37.45 26.03 -8.34
CA GLU A 230 37.74 24.81 -7.61
C GLU A 230 36.44 24.23 -7.04
N PRO A 231 36.15 22.94 -7.29
CA PRO A 231 35.04 22.28 -6.66
C PRO A 231 35.36 22.24 -5.17
N ALA A 232 34.70 23.10 -4.38
CA ALA A 232 34.73 22.96 -2.93
C ALA A 232 34.28 21.54 -2.61
N LEU A 233 35.22 20.72 -2.13
CA LEU A 233 34.97 19.41 -1.54
C LEU A 233 33.84 19.60 -0.52
N LEU A 234 32.70 18.97 -0.79
CA LEU A 234 31.64 18.74 0.20
C LEU A 234 32.04 17.57 1.06
#